data_AF-A0AAE7EIN7-F1
#
_entry.id   AF-A0AAE7EIN7-F1
#
_cell.length_a   1.000
_cell.length_b   1.000
_cell.length_c   1.000
_cell.angle_alpha   90.00
_cell.angle_beta   90.00
_cell.angle_gamma   90.00
#
_symmetry.space_group_name_H-M   'P 1'
#
loop_
_entity.id
_entity.type
_entity.pdbx_description
1 polymer ?
#
loop_
_entity_poly.entity_id
_entity_poly.type
_entity_poly.pdbx_seq_one_letter_code
_entity_poly.pdbx_strand_id
1 'polypeptide(L)'
;MLSKHYRSIPLLATLLLCACTASQNSVERHARHATFQLAEAHFDPNTQTNISKSAKAAIPFFDQFYQAGKKDRQNGLTREQAQQRVNEFRDPAFLPESERKSTMFNRTYTADSPKKQREIMIENAVETYWDGYDGKP
;
A
#
# COMPACT_ATOMS: atom_id res chain seq x y z
N MET A 1 -4.06 60.65 -33.56
CA MET A 1 -5.39 60.08 -33.23
C MET A 1 -5.48 58.75 -33.96
N LEU A 2 -5.84 57.57 -33.46
CA LEU A 2 -6.46 57.13 -32.19
C LEU A 2 -6.22 55.59 -32.16
N SER A 3 -5.46 55.09 -31.19
CA SER A 3 -5.87 54.14 -30.13
C SER A 3 -5.46 52.67 -30.33
N LYS A 4 -4.65 52.20 -29.38
CA LYS A 4 -4.40 50.80 -29.02
C LYS A 4 -5.72 50.06 -28.76
N HIS A 5 -5.87 48.85 -29.28
CA HIS A 5 -6.82 47.88 -28.75
C HIS A 5 -6.07 46.74 -28.06
N TYR A 6 -6.10 46.76 -26.73
CA TYR A 6 -5.87 45.59 -25.88
C TYR A 6 -6.97 44.56 -26.16
N ARG A 7 -6.61 43.29 -26.39
CA ARG A 7 -7.45 42.16 -26.01
C ARG A 7 -6.61 41.06 -25.38
N SER A 8 -6.64 41.11 -24.06
CA SER A 8 -6.21 40.11 -23.11
C SER A 8 -6.83 38.74 -23.40
N ILE A 9 -5.98 37.71 -23.46
CA ILE A 9 -6.05 36.41 -22.74
C ILE A 9 -7.41 35.67 -22.80
N PRO A 10 -7.41 34.42 -23.29
CA PRO A 10 -7.55 33.34 -22.32
C PRO A 10 -6.42 32.30 -22.46
N LEU A 11 -5.32 32.53 -21.74
CA LEU A 11 -4.57 31.46 -21.06
C LEU A 11 -5.50 30.87 -19.99
N LEU A 12 -6.52 30.11 -20.40
CA LEU A 12 -7.41 29.42 -19.46
C LEU A 12 -7.72 27.98 -19.91
N ALA A 13 -6.98 27.45 -20.90
CA ALA A 13 -7.19 26.11 -21.43
C ALA A 13 -6.21 25.05 -20.89
N THR A 14 -5.18 25.44 -20.14
CA THR A 14 -4.13 24.51 -19.69
C THR A 14 -4.27 24.01 -18.25
N LEU A 15 -5.28 24.47 -17.49
CA LEU A 15 -5.47 24.07 -16.08
C LEU A 15 -6.26 22.77 -15.87
N LEU A 16 -6.74 22.10 -16.93
CA LEU A 16 -7.58 20.90 -16.83
C LEU A 16 -6.84 19.55 -17.03
N LEU A 17 -5.52 19.55 -17.20
CA LEU A 17 -4.74 18.33 -17.44
C LEU A 17 -4.11 17.68 -16.18
N CYS A 18 -4.38 18.19 -14.97
CA CYS A 18 -3.83 17.61 -13.73
C CYS A 18 -4.67 16.49 -13.09
N ALA A 19 -5.78 16.06 -13.72
CA ALA A 19 -6.67 15.05 -13.16
C ALA A 19 -6.65 13.75 -13.97
N CYS A 20 -5.49 13.09 -14.12
CA CYS A 20 -5.41 11.67 -14.57
C CYS A 20 -4.02 11.05 -14.36
N THR A 21 -3.29 11.41 -13.32
CA THR A 21 -2.44 10.40 -12.69
C THR A 21 -3.31 9.78 -11.61
N ALA A 22 -3.96 8.65 -11.90
CA ALA A 22 -4.28 7.71 -10.84
C ALA A 22 -2.94 7.20 -10.30
N SER A 23 -2.22 8.07 -9.59
CA SER A 23 -1.08 7.66 -8.78
C SER A 23 -1.66 6.64 -7.83
N GLN A 24 -1.37 5.36 -8.06
CA GLN A 24 -1.72 4.33 -7.11
C GLN A 24 -1.20 4.81 -5.77
N ASN A 25 -2.12 5.01 -4.84
CA ASN A 25 -1.72 5.41 -3.50
C ASN A 25 -0.85 4.29 -2.91
N SER A 26 0.00 4.62 -1.94
CA SER A 26 0.98 3.74 -1.31
C SER A 26 0.34 2.43 -0.89
N VAL A 27 -0.88 2.50 -0.34
CA VAL A 27 -1.69 1.34 0.04
C VAL A 27 -1.93 0.41 -1.13
N GLU A 28 -2.42 0.90 -2.27
CA GLU A 28 -2.64 0.09 -3.48
C GLU A 28 -1.35 -0.49 -4.04
N ARG A 29 -0.26 0.28 -4.02
CA ARG A 29 1.06 -0.16 -4.49
C ARG A 29 1.57 -1.33 -3.66
N HIS A 30 1.57 -1.19 -2.33
CA HIS A 30 2.01 -2.24 -1.40
C HIS A 30 1.07 -3.45 -1.40
N ALA A 31 -0.25 -3.24 -1.51
CA ALA A 31 -1.21 -4.32 -1.65
C ALA A 31 -0.96 -5.17 -2.91
N ARG A 32 -0.69 -4.50 -4.04
CA ARG A 32 -0.35 -5.17 -5.30
C ARG A 32 0.99 -5.88 -5.20
N HIS A 33 2.00 -5.23 -4.63
CA HIS A 33 3.34 -5.78 -4.48
C HIS A 33 3.35 -7.03 -3.59
N ALA A 34 2.73 -6.98 -2.41
CA ALA A 34 2.60 -8.13 -1.52
C ALA A 34 1.87 -9.30 -2.21
N THR A 35 0.79 -9.01 -2.96
CA THR A 35 0.05 -10.03 -3.70
C THR A 35 0.91 -10.72 -4.76
N PHE A 36 1.76 -9.97 -5.46
CA PHE A 36 2.72 -10.55 -6.41
C PHE A 36 3.76 -11.43 -5.70
N GLN A 37 4.38 -10.94 -4.63
CA GLN A 37 5.37 -11.70 -3.86
C GLN A 37 4.77 -12.99 -3.29
N LEU A 38 3.51 -12.95 -2.82
CA LEU A 38 2.79 -14.14 -2.38
C LEU A 38 2.55 -15.11 -3.53
N ALA A 39 2.14 -14.63 -4.71
CA ALA A 39 1.92 -15.50 -5.86
C ALA A 39 3.22 -16.17 -6.35
N GLU A 40 4.35 -15.46 -6.31
CA GLU A 40 5.67 -16.02 -6.63
C GLU A 40 6.14 -17.06 -5.61
N ALA A 41 5.87 -16.82 -4.32
CA ALA A 41 6.20 -17.76 -3.24
C ALA A 41 5.35 -19.05 -3.26
N HIS A 42 4.26 -19.09 -4.03
CA HIS A 42 3.30 -20.19 -4.11
C HIS A 42 3.06 -20.65 -5.54
N PHE A 43 4.11 -20.81 -6.35
CA PHE A 43 3.96 -21.25 -7.74
C PHE A 43 3.41 -22.69 -7.84
N ASP A 44 2.11 -22.86 -7.64
CA ASP A 44 1.33 -23.98 -8.14
C ASP A 44 0.83 -23.58 -9.53
N PRO A 45 1.36 -24.19 -10.61
CA PRO A 45 1.00 -23.86 -11.99
C PRO A 45 -0.50 -24.07 -12.29
N ASN A 46 -1.24 -24.77 -11.42
CA ASN A 46 -2.68 -24.96 -11.54
C ASN A 46 -3.51 -23.85 -10.87
N THR A 47 -2.88 -22.93 -10.13
CA THR A 47 -3.56 -21.81 -9.45
C THR A 47 -3.19 -20.48 -10.06
N GLN A 48 -3.95 -20.04 -11.08
CA GLN A 48 -3.75 -18.70 -11.66
C GLN A 48 -4.30 -17.62 -10.72
N THR A 49 -3.50 -17.11 -9.78
CA THR A 49 -3.93 -16.08 -8.82
C THR A 49 -4.38 -14.82 -9.54
N ASN A 50 -5.62 -14.39 -9.32
CA ASN A 50 -6.08 -13.10 -9.84
C ASN A 50 -5.48 -11.98 -8.99
N ILE A 51 -4.33 -11.48 -9.42
CA ILE A 51 -3.57 -10.45 -8.70
C ILE A 51 -4.40 -9.18 -8.49
N SER A 52 -5.20 -8.76 -9.48
CA SER A 52 -6.01 -7.54 -9.38
C SER A 52 -7.08 -7.67 -8.30
N LYS A 53 -7.84 -8.77 -8.31
CA LYS A 53 -8.86 -9.04 -7.28
C LYS A 53 -8.23 -9.20 -5.90
N SER A 54 -7.09 -9.87 -5.84
CA SER A 54 -6.42 -10.17 -4.56
C SER A 54 -5.79 -8.92 -3.94
N ALA A 55 -5.14 -8.10 -4.75
CA ALA A 55 -4.62 -6.80 -4.32
C ALA A 55 -5.73 -5.90 -3.79
N LYS A 56 -6.89 -5.83 -4.48
CA LYS A 56 -8.05 -5.06 -3.99
C LYS A 56 -8.55 -5.55 -2.64
N ALA A 57 -8.58 -6.86 -2.43
CA ALA A 57 -8.98 -7.45 -1.15
C ALA A 57 -7.92 -7.25 -0.04
N ALA A 58 -6.67 -6.98 -0.40
CA ALA A 58 -5.59 -6.67 0.54
C ALA A 58 -5.54 -5.20 0.98
N ILE A 59 -6.16 -4.28 0.23
CA ILE A 59 -6.14 -2.83 0.54
C ILE A 59 -6.49 -2.52 2.00
N PRO A 60 -7.59 -3.04 2.61
CA PRO A 60 -7.93 -2.70 3.99
C PRO A 60 -6.85 -3.11 5.00
N PHE A 61 -6.13 -4.22 4.73
CA PHE A 61 -5.03 -4.65 5.58
C PHE A 61 -3.87 -3.66 5.54
N PHE A 62 -3.53 -3.08 4.39
CA PHE A 62 -2.44 -2.13 4.28
C PHE A 62 -2.84 -0.70 4.68
N ASP A 63 -4.10 -0.30 4.44
CA ASP A 63 -4.60 1.03 4.79
C ASP A 63 -4.49 1.32 6.29
N GLN A 64 -4.75 0.34 7.16
CA GLN A 64 -4.62 0.53 8.61
C GLN A 64 -3.19 0.97 9.03
N PHE A 65 -2.15 0.46 8.34
CA PHE A 65 -0.75 0.84 8.62
C PHE A 65 -0.45 2.23 8.09
N TYR A 66 -0.95 2.57 6.90
CA TYR A 66 -0.81 3.91 6.32
C TYR A 66 -1.44 4.97 7.24
N GLN A 67 -2.68 4.73 7.70
CA GLN A 67 -3.36 5.65 8.61
C GLN A 67 -2.68 5.70 9.99
N ALA A 68 -2.16 4.58 10.49
CA ALA A 68 -1.38 4.56 11.72
C ALA A 68 -0.13 5.45 11.62
N GLY A 69 0.65 5.31 10.54
CA GLY A 69 1.83 6.15 10.30
C GLY A 69 1.48 7.63 10.21
N LYS A 70 0.42 7.97 9.47
CA LYS A 70 -0.09 9.35 9.39
C LYS A 70 -0.48 9.89 10.77
N LYS A 71 -1.22 9.11 11.55
CA LYS A 71 -1.68 9.48 12.89
C LYS A 71 -0.50 9.69 13.84
N ASP A 72 0.50 8.82 13.80
CA ASP A 72 1.67 8.91 14.66
C ASP A 72 2.49 10.17 14.36
N ARG A 73 2.68 10.51 13.07
CA ARG A 73 3.29 11.80 12.71
C ARG A 73 2.44 13.00 13.14
N GLN A 74 1.11 12.95 12.96
CA GLN A 74 0.21 14.02 13.39
C GLN A 74 0.24 14.25 14.91
N ASN A 75 0.44 13.17 15.68
CA ASN A 75 0.61 13.22 17.13
C ASN A 75 2.01 13.68 17.57
N GLY A 76 2.91 13.97 16.62
CA GLY A 76 4.26 14.43 16.91
C GLY A 76 5.20 13.34 17.43
N LEU A 77 4.91 12.05 17.17
CA LEU A 77 5.84 10.98 17.51
C LEU A 77 7.16 11.20 16.77
N THR A 78 8.28 10.92 17.45
CA THR A 78 9.59 10.95 16.81
C THR A 78 9.79 9.70 15.95
N ARG A 79 10.78 9.72 15.07
CA ARG A 79 11.10 8.57 14.21
C ARG A 79 11.51 7.35 15.05
N GLU A 80 12.17 7.57 16.19
CA GLU A 80 12.58 6.53 17.12
C GLU A 80 11.37 5.87 17.80
N GLN A 81 10.38 6.67 18.22
CA GLN A 81 9.12 6.15 18.78
C GLN A 81 8.32 5.38 17.73
N ALA A 82 8.24 5.90 16.51
CA ALA A 82 7.63 5.20 15.37
C ALA A 82 8.36 3.88 15.06
N GLN A 83 9.70 3.85 15.18
CA GLN A 83 10.48 2.64 14.99
C GLN A 83 10.21 1.58 16.08
N GLN A 84 9.97 1.98 17.32
CA GLN A 84 9.56 1.06 18.39
C GLN A 84 8.26 0.35 18.04
N ARG A 85 7.25 1.09 17.54
CA ARG A 85 6.00 0.50 17.05
C ARG A 85 6.21 -0.43 15.86
N VAL A 86 7.09 -0.07 14.92
CA VAL A 86 7.45 -0.97 13.79
C VAL A 86 8.06 -2.29 14.29
N ASN A 87 8.82 -2.25 15.38
CA ASN A 87 9.37 -3.47 15.97
C ASN A 87 8.26 -4.36 16.54
N GLU A 88 7.19 -3.79 17.11
CA GLU A 88 6.01 -4.54 17.57
C GLU A 88 5.30 -5.25 16.40
N PHE A 89 5.21 -4.62 15.22
CA PHE A 89 4.62 -5.27 14.04
C PHE A 89 5.39 -6.53 13.59
N ARG A 90 6.69 -6.58 13.87
CA ARG A 90 7.55 -7.73 13.55
C ARG A 90 7.47 -8.84 14.57
N ASP A 91 6.83 -8.61 15.72
CA ASP A 91 6.61 -9.64 16.73
C ASP A 91 5.72 -10.78 16.19
N PRO A 92 6.09 -12.05 16.38
CA PRO A 92 5.26 -13.19 15.97
C PRO A 92 3.83 -13.15 16.53
N ALA A 93 3.61 -12.54 17.70
CA ALA A 93 2.29 -12.38 18.30
C ALA A 93 1.40 -11.37 17.56
N PHE A 94 1.98 -10.41 16.83
CA PHE A 94 1.23 -9.39 16.11
C PHE A 94 0.48 -9.94 14.89
N LEU A 95 1.16 -10.80 14.12
CA LEU A 95 0.57 -11.55 13.02
C LEU A 95 1.05 -13.00 13.14
N PRO A 96 0.30 -13.88 13.82
CA PRO A 96 0.72 -15.26 13.99
C PRO A 96 0.82 -15.98 12.64
N GLU A 97 1.78 -16.90 12.54
CA GLU A 97 1.85 -17.79 11.38
C GLU A 97 0.54 -18.59 11.29
N SER A 98 -0.20 -18.43 10.19
CA SER A 98 -1.44 -19.16 10.00
C SER A 98 -1.16 -20.53 9.39
N GLU A 99 -1.19 -21.59 10.20
CA GLU A 99 -1.11 -22.99 9.73
C GLU A 99 -2.36 -23.43 8.94
N ARG A 100 -3.47 -22.73 9.12
CA ARG A 100 -4.71 -23.03 8.41
C ARG A 100 -4.65 -22.44 7.03
N LYS A 101 -4.44 -23.30 6.02
CA LYS A 101 -4.83 -23.14 4.61
C LYS A 101 -5.38 -21.73 4.34
N SER A 102 -4.47 -20.77 4.19
CA SER A 102 -4.84 -19.36 4.36
C SER A 102 -5.86 -19.05 3.28
N THR A 103 -7.11 -18.77 3.68
CA THR A 103 -8.10 -18.19 2.79
C THR A 103 -7.75 -16.72 2.66
N MET A 104 -6.60 -16.45 2.04
CA MET A 104 -6.20 -15.10 1.71
C MET A 104 -6.85 -14.78 0.38
N PHE A 105 -7.61 -13.69 0.33
CA PHE A 105 -8.11 -13.16 -0.95
C PHE A 105 -8.95 -14.15 -1.77
N ASN A 106 -9.84 -14.89 -1.10
CA ASN A 106 -10.81 -15.81 -1.72
C ASN A 106 -10.17 -17.06 -2.38
N ARG A 107 -8.98 -17.47 -1.93
CA ARG A 107 -8.36 -18.76 -2.29
C ARG A 107 -7.70 -19.40 -1.09
N THR A 108 -7.86 -20.71 -1.02
CA THR A 108 -7.25 -21.58 -0.03
C THR A 108 -5.85 -21.95 -0.50
N TYR A 109 -4.82 -21.28 0.02
CA TYR A 109 -3.43 -21.63 -0.29
C TYR A 109 -2.95 -22.67 0.71
N THR A 110 -2.40 -23.79 0.23
CA THR A 110 -1.44 -24.57 1.01
C THR A 110 -0.16 -23.74 1.01
N ALA A 111 0.10 -23.04 2.10
CA ALA A 111 1.33 -22.27 2.21
C ALA A 111 2.49 -23.25 2.35
N ASP A 112 3.31 -23.41 1.30
CA ASP A 112 4.55 -24.17 1.38
C ASP A 112 5.53 -23.55 2.41
N SER A 113 5.31 -22.28 2.78
CA SER A 113 5.99 -21.60 3.89
C SER A 113 5.11 -20.51 4.54
N PRO A 114 4.36 -20.82 5.62
CA PRO A 114 3.57 -19.85 6.39
C PRO A 114 4.42 -18.69 6.93
N LYS A 115 5.68 -18.99 7.31
CA LYS A 115 6.67 -18.01 7.73
C LYS A 115 6.95 -16.98 6.62
N LYS A 116 7.18 -17.44 5.38
CA LYS A 116 7.49 -16.53 4.26
C LYS A 116 6.30 -15.64 3.90
N GLN A 117 5.08 -16.16 3.96
CA GLN A 117 3.86 -15.37 3.78
C GLN A 117 3.78 -14.23 4.81
N ARG A 118 3.99 -14.57 6.09
CA ARG A 118 3.98 -13.60 7.18
C ARG A 118 5.03 -12.52 6.96
N GLU A 119 6.26 -12.90 6.60
CA GLU A 119 7.34 -11.95 6.30
C GLU A 119 6.94 -10.96 5.20
N ILE A 120 6.43 -11.44 4.07
CA ILE A 120 5.98 -10.58 2.95
C ILE A 120 4.92 -9.59 3.42
N MET A 121 3.92 -10.05 4.19
CA MET A 121 2.84 -9.21 4.68
C MET A 121 3.34 -8.12 5.63
N ILE A 122 4.21 -8.48 6.58
CA ILE A 122 4.76 -7.53 7.57
C ILE A 122 5.71 -6.52 6.92
N GLU A 123 6.55 -6.95 5.98
CA GLU A 123 7.48 -6.02 5.31
C GLU A 123 6.73 -4.95 4.52
N ASN A 124 5.76 -5.35 3.69
CA ASN A 124 4.93 -4.40 2.94
C ASN A 124 4.08 -3.53 3.89
N ALA A 125 3.63 -4.05 5.03
CA ALA A 125 2.88 -3.28 6.03
C ALA A 125 3.76 -2.20 6.69
N VAL A 126 5.01 -2.55 7.03
CA VAL A 126 5.99 -1.60 7.59
C VAL A 126 6.33 -0.51 6.59
N GLU A 127 6.54 -0.85 5.32
CA GLU A 127 6.77 0.14 4.27
C GLU A 127 5.55 1.05 4.07
N THR A 128 4.34 0.48 4.10
CA THR A 128 3.10 1.25 4.04
C THR A 128 2.94 2.20 5.23
N TYR A 129 3.32 1.75 6.44
CA TYR A 129 3.36 2.59 7.64
C TYR A 129 4.32 3.77 7.46
N TRP A 130 5.53 3.51 6.96
CA TRP A 130 6.51 4.58 6.71
C TRP A 130 6.08 5.52 5.61
N ASP A 131 5.38 5.05 4.59
CA ASP A 131 4.79 5.93 3.58
C ASP A 131 3.73 6.84 4.20
N GLY A 132 2.87 6.32 5.08
CA GLY A 132 1.92 7.12 5.83
C GLY A 132 2.58 8.13 6.76
N TYR A 133 3.60 7.70 7.51
CA TYR A 133 4.37 8.54 8.39
C TYR A 133 5.14 9.62 7.61
N ASP A 134 5.84 9.28 6.53
CA ASP A 134 6.60 10.24 5.73
C ASP A 134 5.70 11.10 4.82
N GLY A 135 4.41 10.79 4.70
CA GLY A 135 3.44 11.52 3.88
C GLY A 135 3.59 11.24 2.38
N LYS A 136 4.08 10.05 2.04
CA LYS A 136 4.27 9.59 0.67
C LYS A 136 2.93 9.15 0.09
N PRO A 137 2.65 9.47 -1.19
CA PRO A 137 1.41 9.12 -1.84
C PRO A 137 1.30 7.63 -2.11
#